data_AF-A0A9D2CA16-F1
#
_entry.id   AF-A0A9D2CA16-F1
#
_cell.length_a   1.000
_cell.length_b   1.000
_cell.length_c   1.000
_cell.angle_alpha   90.00
_cell.angle_beta   90.00
_cell.angle_gamma   90.00
#
_symmetry.space_group_name_H-M   'P 1'
#
loop_
_entity.id
_entity.type
_entity.pdbx_description
1 polymer ?
#
loop_
_entity_poly.entity_id
_entity_poly.type
_entity_poly.pdbx_seq_one_letter_code
_entity_poly.pdbx_strand_id
1 'polypeptide(L)'
;MFRQRAEGRKAVGTFATLAALLALATMAFLPSPFITQSPGPTFDTLGETDEGPIIEVSDAETYPVDGELRLLTISLRGNPDNPLNWAEVAAAYFAP
;
A
#
# COMPACT_ATOMS: atom_id res chain seq x y z
N MET A 1 -24.48 -53.77 2.71
CA MET A 1 -25.02 -52.42 3.00
C MET A 1 -23.98 -51.45 3.62
N PHE A 2 -22.66 -51.67 3.50
CA PHE A 2 -21.64 -50.92 4.28
C PHE A 2 -20.92 -49.78 3.54
N ARG A 3 -21.24 -49.50 2.28
CA ARG A 3 -20.47 -48.56 1.44
C ARG A 3 -20.85 -47.07 1.62
N GLN A 4 -22.03 -46.79 2.16
CA GLN A 4 -22.57 -45.42 2.29
C GLN A 4 -21.88 -44.56 3.38
N ARG A 5 -21.33 -45.19 4.44
CA ARG A 5 -20.77 -44.44 5.59
C ARG A 5 -19.42 -43.78 5.30
N ALA A 6 -18.65 -44.30 4.35
CA ALA A 6 -17.35 -43.75 3.98
C ALA A 6 -17.46 -42.50 3.09
N GLU A 7 -18.47 -42.45 2.21
CA GLU A 7 -18.71 -41.33 1.30
C GLU A 7 -19.15 -40.07 2.06
N GLY A 8 -20.04 -40.20 3.05
CA GLY A 8 -20.47 -39.08 3.88
C GLY A 8 -19.33 -38.44 4.67
N ARG A 9 -18.38 -39.23 5.20
CA ARG A 9 -17.19 -38.70 5.89
C ARG A 9 -16.23 -37.97 4.95
N LYS A 10 -16.06 -38.47 3.73
CA LYS A 10 -15.24 -37.81 2.71
C LYS A 10 -15.88 -36.50 2.24
N ALA A 11 -17.18 -36.49 1.99
CA ALA A 11 -17.94 -35.31 1.59
C ALA A 11 -17.93 -34.21 2.67
N VAL A 12 -18.05 -34.59 3.95
CA VAL A 12 -17.93 -33.65 5.07
C VAL A 12 -16.52 -33.09 5.16
N GLY A 13 -15.48 -33.92 4.96
CA GLY A 13 -14.09 -33.48 4.95
C GLY A 13 -13.80 -32.48 3.82
N THR A 14 -14.21 -32.77 2.59
CA THR A 14 -14.02 -31.86 1.46
C THR A 14 -14.80 -30.57 1.64
N PHE A 15 -16.03 -30.64 2.15
CA PHE A 15 -16.83 -29.47 2.45
C PHE A 15 -16.18 -28.59 3.52
N ALA A 16 -15.70 -29.20 4.62
CA ALA A 16 -15.01 -28.48 5.68
C ALA A 16 -13.74 -27.78 5.18
N THR A 17 -12.95 -28.44 4.32
CA THR A 17 -11.77 -27.82 3.69
C THR A 17 -12.14 -26.64 2.79
N LEU A 18 -13.17 -26.77 1.95
CA LEU A 18 -13.63 -25.68 1.10
C LEU A 18 -14.15 -24.50 1.91
N ALA A 19 -14.92 -24.76 2.96
CA ALA A 19 -15.41 -23.73 3.88
C ALA A 19 -14.26 -23.01 4.59
N ALA A 20 -13.23 -23.75 5.04
CA ALA A 20 -12.05 -23.18 5.67
C ALA A 20 -11.24 -22.30 4.69
N LEU A 21 -11.05 -22.75 3.45
CA LEU A 21 -10.38 -21.96 2.41
C LEU A 21 -11.15 -20.67 2.09
N LEU A 22 -12.48 -20.75 2.01
CA LEU A 22 -13.32 -19.58 1.81
C LEU A 22 -13.25 -18.60 2.99
N ALA A 23 -13.24 -19.11 4.22
CA ALA A 23 -13.05 -18.29 5.42
C ALA A 23 -11.68 -17.58 5.41
N LEU A 24 -10.61 -18.29 5.04
CA LEU A 24 -9.28 -17.68 4.90
C LEU A 24 -9.24 -16.62 3.79
N ALA A 25 -9.85 -16.88 2.64
CA ALA A 25 -9.90 -15.92 1.53
C ALA A 25 -10.67 -14.65 1.90
N THR A 26 -11.79 -14.78 2.61
CA THR A 26 -12.58 -13.63 3.08
C THR A 26 -11.85 -12.84 4.16
N MET A 27 -11.00 -13.50 4.96
CA MET A 27 -10.18 -12.83 5.98
C MET A 27 -9.22 -11.78 5.39
N ALA A 28 -8.80 -11.97 4.14
CA ALA A 28 -7.91 -11.05 3.44
C ALA A 28 -8.54 -9.65 3.22
N PHE A 29 -9.87 -9.54 3.29
CA PHE A 29 -10.60 -8.28 3.09
C PHE A 29 -10.91 -7.55 4.40
N LEU A 30 -10.56 -8.10 5.57
CA LEU A 30 -10.69 -7.36 6.83
C LEU A 30 -9.71 -6.19 6.88
N PRO A 31 -10.08 -5.09 7.58
CA PRO A 31 -9.20 -3.96 7.78
C PRO A 31 -7.95 -4.39 8.55
N SER A 32 -6.80 -3.93 8.09
CA SER A 32 -5.49 -4.19 8.68
C SER A 32 -4.97 -2.93 9.39
N PRO A 33 -4.16 -3.08 10.44
CA PRO A 33 -3.55 -1.95 11.16
C PRO A 33 -2.25 -1.46 10.49
N PHE A 34 -2.12 -1.60 9.16
CA PHE A 34 -0.90 -1.27 8.43
C PHE A 34 -1.10 -0.11 7.46
N ILE A 35 0.00 0.59 7.19
CA ILE A 35 0.10 1.66 6.20
C ILE A 35 1.18 1.29 5.17
N THR A 36 1.02 1.74 3.94
CA THR A 36 2.02 1.59 2.88
C THR A 36 2.56 2.95 2.47
N GLN A 37 3.88 3.04 2.30
CA GLN A 37 4.58 4.26 1.91
C GLN A 37 5.06 4.10 0.48
N SER A 38 4.90 5.13 -0.35
CA SER A 38 5.41 5.14 -1.72
C SER A 38 6.28 6.38 -1.96
N PRO A 39 7.42 6.24 -2.67
CA PRO A 39 8.24 7.38 -3.03
C PRO A 39 7.43 8.38 -3.86
N GLY A 40 7.44 9.64 -3.45
CA GLY A 40 6.93 10.73 -4.27
C GLY A 40 8.02 11.29 -5.19
N PRO A 41 7.65 12.20 -6.12
CA PRO A 41 8.63 12.90 -6.93
C PRO A 41 9.58 13.73 -6.05
N THR A 42 10.75 14.01 -6.61
CA THR A 42 11.78 14.81 -5.95
C THR A 42 11.93 16.12 -6.73
N PHE A 43 11.93 17.23 -6.02
CA PHE A 43 11.90 18.58 -6.61
C PHE A 43 13.18 19.33 -6.25
N ASP A 44 13.74 20.06 -7.22
CA ASP A 44 14.85 20.97 -6.94
C ASP A 44 14.31 22.33 -6.51
N THR A 45 14.42 22.62 -5.22
CA THR A 45 13.90 23.89 -4.67
C THR A 45 14.72 25.12 -5.04
N LEU A 46 15.94 24.94 -5.57
CA LEU A 46 16.76 26.03 -6.12
C LEU A 46 16.50 26.25 -7.62
N GLY A 47 15.78 25.33 -8.25
CA GLY A 47 15.46 25.38 -9.68
C GLY A 47 14.18 26.15 -9.98
N GLU A 48 13.83 26.12 -11.27
CA GLU A 48 12.67 26.78 -11.84
C GLU A 48 11.72 25.77 -12.48
N THR A 49 10.44 26.14 -12.54
CA THR A 49 9.39 25.47 -13.30
C THR A 49 8.97 26.36 -14.47
N ASP A 50 8.09 25.86 -15.33
CA ASP A 50 7.50 26.64 -16.43
C ASP A 50 6.77 27.91 -15.96
N GLU A 51 6.42 27.99 -14.67
CA GLU A 51 5.69 29.09 -14.05
C GLU A 51 6.59 30.02 -13.20
N GLY A 52 7.89 29.72 -13.08
CA GLY A 52 8.85 30.48 -12.26
C GLY A 52 9.55 29.63 -11.17
N PRO A 53 10.26 30.28 -10.23
CA PRO A 53 11.06 29.60 -9.21
C PRO A 53 10.20 28.75 -8.25
N ILE A 54 10.70 27.57 -7.85
CA ILE A 54 9.96 26.67 -6.94
C ILE A 54 9.79 27.28 -5.54
N ILE A 55 10.80 28.03 -5.08
CA ILE A 55 10.74 28.82 -3.85
C ILE A 55 11.31 30.21 -4.15
N GLU A 56 10.56 31.25 -3.79
CA GLU A 56 10.99 32.65 -3.87
C GLU A 56 11.14 33.24 -2.47
N VAL A 57 12.24 33.94 -2.22
CA VAL A 57 12.53 34.62 -0.95
C VAL A 57 12.58 36.12 -1.21
N SER A 58 11.60 36.86 -0.69
CA SER A 58 11.43 38.30 -0.94
C SER A 58 12.29 39.20 -0.05
N ASP A 59 12.58 38.77 1.18
CA ASP A 59 13.11 39.65 2.24
C ASP A 59 14.53 39.28 2.69
N ALA A 60 15.29 38.58 1.84
CA ALA A 60 16.68 38.23 2.11
C ALA A 60 17.52 38.20 0.83
N GLU A 61 18.80 38.58 0.96
CA GLU A 61 19.78 38.45 -0.12
C GLU A 61 20.01 36.97 -0.44
N THR A 62 19.94 36.60 -1.71
CA THR A 62 20.24 35.25 -2.20
C THR A 62 21.53 35.26 -3.02
N TYR A 63 22.23 34.13 -3.05
CA TYR A 63 23.50 33.99 -3.77
C TYR A 63 23.38 32.88 -4.82
N PRO A 64 24.01 33.05 -6.00
CA PRO A 64 24.02 32.01 -7.01
C PRO A 64 24.79 30.79 -6.50
N VAL A 65 24.24 29.61 -6.73
CA VAL A 65 24.81 28.33 -6.33
C VAL A 65 24.75 27.35 -7.52
N ASP A 66 25.83 26.59 -7.73
CA ASP A 66 25.95 25.65 -8.86
C ASP A 66 25.38 24.25 -8.56
N GLY A 67 24.57 24.12 -7.49
CA GLY A 67 24.11 22.85 -6.95
C GLY A 67 22.59 22.72 -6.91
N GLU A 68 22.12 21.57 -6.40
CA GLU A 68 20.71 21.21 -6.33
C GLU A 68 20.27 21.04 -4.87
N LEU A 69 19.07 21.49 -4.52
CA LEU A 69 18.47 21.24 -3.21
C LEU A 69 17.21 20.40 -3.37
N ARG A 70 17.37 19.08 -3.28
CA ARG A 70 16.28 18.10 -3.43
C ARG A 70 15.34 18.12 -2.24
N LEU A 71 14.09 18.48 -2.49
CA LEU A 71 12.96 18.17 -1.62
C LEU A 71 12.43 16.77 -1.96
N LEU A 72 12.43 15.90 -0.95
CA LEU A 72 11.84 14.56 -1.04
C LEU A 72 10.38 14.61 -0.60
N THR A 73 9.48 14.07 -1.42
CA THR A 73 8.08 13.88 -1.04
C THR A 73 7.79 12.40 -0.83
N ILE A 74 6.93 12.07 0.14
CA ILE A 74 6.45 10.71 0.38
C ILE A 74 4.93 10.71 0.36
N SER A 75 4.33 9.64 -0.16
CA SER A 75 2.89 9.43 -0.11
C SER A 75 2.57 8.29 0.85
N LEU A 76 1.58 8.52 1.72
CA LEU A 76 1.09 7.52 2.67
C LEU A 76 -0.29 7.03 2.23
N ARG A 77 -0.46 5.71 2.12
CA ARG A 77 -1.75 5.07 1.88
C ARG A 77 -2.13 4.22 3.08
N GLY A 78 -3.42 4.31 3.45
CA GLY A 78 -3.95 3.73 4.68
C GLY A 78 -3.95 4.76 5.81
N ASN A 79 -5.10 4.93 6.46
CA ASN A 79 -5.26 5.75 7.66
C ASN A 79 -6.38 5.18 8.55
N PRO A 80 -6.58 5.67 9.78
CA PRO A 80 -7.63 5.16 10.67
C PRO A 80 -9.06 5.24 10.10
N ASP A 81 -9.32 6.22 9.24
CA ASP A 81 -10.63 6.44 8.60
C ASP A 81 -10.82 5.58 7.32
N ASN A 82 -9.73 5.12 6.72
CA ASN A 82 -9.69 4.32 5.51
C ASN A 82 -8.51 3.31 5.59
N PRO A 83 -8.68 2.23 6.38
CA PRO A 83 -7.65 1.22 6.57
C PRO A 83 -7.50 0.34 5.34
N LEU A 84 -6.25 -0.04 5.04
CA LEU A 84 -5.95 -1.02 4.01
C LEU A 84 -6.40 -2.41 4.47
N ASN A 85 -6.86 -3.24 3.54
CA ASN A 85 -7.09 -4.66 3.83
C ASN A 85 -5.80 -5.50 3.69
N TRP A 86 -5.81 -6.71 4.22
CA TRP A 86 -4.65 -7.61 4.18
C TRP A 86 -4.20 -8.00 2.77
N ALA A 87 -5.13 -8.09 1.81
CA ALA A 87 -4.78 -8.35 0.41
C ALA A 87 -4.00 -7.20 -0.21
N GLU A 88 -4.37 -5.95 0.10
CA GLU A 88 -3.65 -4.75 -0.34
C GLU A 88 -2.26 -4.65 0.28
N VAL A 89 -2.13 -4.98 1.56
CA VAL A 89 -0.82 -5.05 2.24
C VAL A 89 0.08 -6.10 1.60
N ALA A 90 -0.46 -7.29 1.32
CA ALA A 90 0.29 -8.34 0.63
C ALA A 90 0.70 -7.90 -0.79
N ALA A 91 -0.20 -7.26 -1.54
CA ALA A 91 0.11 -6.74 -2.87
C ALA A 91 1.20 -5.66 -2.82
N ALA A 92 1.17 -4.78 -1.82
CA ALA A 92 2.18 -3.74 -1.64
C ALA A 92 3.58 -4.29 -1.33
N TYR A 93 3.70 -5.46 -0.69
CA TYR A 93 4.98 -6.11 -0.47
C TYR A 93 5.65 -6.59 -1.77
N PHE A 94 4.85 -6.95 -2.77
CA PHE A 94 5.34 -7.36 -4.09
C PHE A 94 5.36 -6.23 -5.12
N ALA A 95 4.89 -5.03 -4.75
CA ALA A 95 5.00 -3.86 -5.59
C ALA A 95 6.48 -3.45 -5.68
N PRO A 96 6.99 -3.14 -6.89
CA PRO A 96 8.37 -2.73 -7.11
C PRO A 96 8.69 -1.36 -6.48
#